data_AF-A0A932XYR3-F1
#
_entry.id   AF-A0A932XYR3-F1
#
_cell.length_a   1.000
_cell.length_b   1.000
_cell.length_c   1.000
_cell.angle_alpha   90.00
_cell.angle_beta   90.00
_cell.angle_gamma   90.00
#
_symmetry.space_group_name_H-M   'P 1'
#
loop_
_entity.id
_entity.type
_entity.pdbx_description
1 polymer ?
#
loop_
_entity_poly.entity_id
_entity_poly.type
_entity_poly.pdbx_seq_one_letter_code
_entity_poly.pdbx_strand_id
1 'polypeptide(L)'
;MAKKIVLAKRLKRLSRLQTFAVVIVLILLSSAVVFWQTTKGQADNTNIAIPVDTCAAQNNLTFTCYRTQLTNIVKENGPQPAFALLKQQYKTSAYVKSRCHPLTHIIGLAAYTRYGSVGDSFTHGDQFCWAGYYHGLMEQLAVEEGTEKFLASLNNVCQPIADKSRYSFDHYNCVHGLGHGVMETFKGELFKSLQACDYLIDDYNRTSCYGGVYMQNIMIAQNPDEYADHTSKYLKSDDPMYPCTAVNEQYKQQCYLMQTSHALQVEGYDFTKVFGLCNLTAEPHRTTCYQSLGRDASGQSISDVARTKSSCMLGRDFAAQSNCIIGAAKDFVSYFHNDKQARELCSSLADTLSAICASTVTAYYATF
;
A
#
# COMPACT_ATOMS: atom_id res chain seq x y z
N MET A 1 -0.92 17.82 -76.93
CA MET A 1 -1.15 18.55 -75.65
C MET A 1 -2.21 17.93 -74.72
N ALA A 2 -3.24 17.23 -75.22
CA ALA A 2 -4.35 16.72 -74.37
C ALA A 2 -3.97 15.67 -73.30
N LYS A 3 -3.03 14.75 -73.57
CA LYS A 3 -2.66 13.68 -72.61
C LYS A 3 -1.95 14.17 -71.34
N LYS A 4 -1.14 15.25 -71.42
CA LYS A 4 -0.42 15.82 -70.25
C LYS A 4 -1.37 16.51 -69.26
N ILE A 5 -2.46 17.12 -69.75
CA ILE A 5 -3.46 17.81 -68.92
C ILE A 5 -4.31 16.81 -68.13
N VAL A 6 -4.65 15.66 -68.72
CA VAL A 6 -5.40 14.59 -68.04
C VAL A 6 -4.58 13.95 -66.93
N LEU A 7 -3.28 13.73 -67.15
CA LEU A 7 -2.38 13.15 -66.14
C LEU A 7 -2.17 14.11 -64.95
N ALA A 8 -2.00 15.41 -65.21
CA ALA A 8 -1.89 16.43 -64.15
C ALA A 8 -3.18 16.59 -63.32
N LYS A 9 -4.36 16.48 -63.97
CA LYS A 9 -5.65 16.47 -63.25
C LYS A 9 -5.83 15.21 -62.40
N ARG A 10 -5.39 14.03 -62.88
CA ARG A 10 -5.43 12.78 -62.10
C ARG A 10 -4.48 12.82 -60.90
N LEU A 11 -3.25 13.32 -61.06
CA LEU A 11 -2.28 13.47 -59.97
C LEU A 11 -2.75 14.46 -58.89
N LYS A 12 -3.33 15.61 -59.28
CA LYS A 12 -3.94 16.54 -58.31
C LYS A 12 -5.11 15.91 -57.56
N ARG A 13 -5.95 15.11 -58.23
CA ARG A 13 -7.08 14.41 -57.61
C ARG A 13 -6.60 13.34 -56.63
N LEU A 14 -5.57 12.56 -56.98
CA LEU A 14 -4.92 11.59 -56.08
C LEU A 14 -4.29 12.27 -54.85
N SER A 15 -3.59 13.40 -55.02
CA SER A 15 -3.01 14.13 -53.87
C SER A 15 -4.09 14.68 -52.92
N ARG A 16 -5.23 15.12 -53.46
CA ARG A 16 -6.39 15.55 -52.65
C ARG A 16 -7.01 14.38 -51.90
N LEU A 17 -7.22 13.24 -52.55
CA LEU A 17 -7.74 12.03 -51.90
C LEU A 17 -6.81 11.51 -50.79
N GLN A 18 -5.50 11.53 -51.00
CA GLN A 18 -4.51 11.15 -49.99
C GLN A 18 -4.50 12.11 -48.79
N THR A 19 -4.60 13.42 -49.03
CA THR A 19 -4.68 14.41 -47.94
C THR A 19 -5.98 14.28 -47.14
N PHE A 20 -7.12 14.03 -47.80
CA PHE A 20 -8.38 13.74 -47.10
C PHE A 20 -8.30 12.46 -46.26
N ALA A 21 -7.67 11.39 -46.76
CA ALA A 21 -7.51 10.14 -46.02
C ALA A 21 -6.63 10.31 -44.76
N VAL A 22 -5.53 11.06 -44.87
CA VAL A 22 -4.64 11.35 -43.73
C VAL A 22 -5.34 12.19 -42.65
N VAL A 23 -6.13 13.18 -43.05
CA VAL A 23 -6.92 14.00 -42.11
C VAL A 23 -7.97 13.15 -41.38
N ILE A 24 -8.67 12.25 -42.08
CA ILE A 24 -9.65 11.35 -41.45
C ILE A 24 -8.96 10.41 -40.44
N VAL A 25 -7.81 9.83 -40.78
CA VAL A 25 -7.04 8.97 -39.86
C VAL A 25 -6.58 9.75 -38.63
N LEU A 26 -6.12 10.99 -38.78
CA LEU A 26 -5.73 11.84 -37.65
C LEU A 26 -6.91 12.23 -36.77
N ILE A 27 -8.10 12.47 -37.34
CA ILE A 27 -9.33 12.73 -36.59
C ILE A 27 -9.79 11.47 -35.83
N LEU A 28 -9.71 10.29 -36.46
CA LEU A 28 -10.05 9.02 -35.80
C LEU A 28 -9.07 8.67 -34.68
N LEU A 29 -7.78 8.95 -34.85
CA LEU A 29 -6.77 8.77 -33.81
C LEU A 29 -6.94 9.77 -32.66
N SER A 30 -7.23 11.05 -32.95
CA SER A 30 -7.46 12.04 -31.90
C SER A 30 -8.75 11.77 -31.12
N SER A 31 -9.81 11.35 -31.80
CA SER A 31 -11.05 10.92 -31.13
C SER A 31 -10.87 9.63 -30.33
N ALA A 32 -10.07 8.66 -30.79
CA ALA A 32 -9.70 7.49 -30.01
C ALA A 32 -8.87 7.86 -28.77
N VAL A 33 -7.90 8.79 -28.88
CA VAL A 33 -7.11 9.28 -27.73
C VAL A 33 -7.98 10.04 -26.73
N VAL A 34 -8.90 10.89 -27.19
CA VAL A 34 -9.86 11.59 -26.33
C VAL A 34 -10.79 10.59 -25.65
N PHE A 35 -11.29 9.58 -26.36
CA PHE A 35 -12.15 8.53 -25.80
C PHE A 35 -11.40 7.65 -24.78
N TRP A 36 -10.12 7.37 -25.03
CA TRP A 36 -9.24 6.64 -24.11
C TRP A 36 -8.87 7.47 -22.87
N GLN A 37 -8.71 8.79 -23.01
CA GLN A 37 -8.51 9.70 -21.90
C GLN A 37 -9.78 9.89 -21.05
N THR A 38 -10.97 9.89 -21.66
CA THR A 38 -12.24 9.99 -20.91
C THR A 38 -12.58 8.71 -20.15
N THR A 39 -12.13 7.54 -20.61
CA THR A 39 -12.43 6.25 -19.96
C THR A 39 -11.46 5.89 -18.82
N LYS A 40 -10.27 6.48 -18.77
CA LYS A 40 -9.31 6.29 -17.64
C LYS A 40 -9.61 7.13 -16.39
N GLY A 41 -10.55 8.08 -16.45
CA GLY A 41 -10.80 9.05 -15.39
C GLY A 41 -12.19 8.99 -14.74
N GLN A 42 -13.00 7.98 -15.07
CA GLN A 42 -14.35 7.88 -14.52
C GLN A 42 -14.30 7.02 -13.26
N ALA A 43 -13.97 7.65 -12.13
CA ALA A 43 -14.44 7.17 -10.85
C ALA A 43 -15.95 6.96 -10.99
N ASP A 44 -16.42 5.73 -10.77
CA ASP A 44 -17.84 5.40 -10.82
C ASP A 44 -18.60 6.33 -9.87
N ASN A 45 -19.23 7.36 -10.45
CA ASN A 45 -20.17 8.26 -9.79
C ASN A 45 -21.53 7.54 -9.61
N THR A 46 -21.50 6.26 -9.27
CA THR A 46 -22.65 5.60 -8.65
C THR A 46 -22.83 6.25 -7.29
N ASN A 47 -24.01 6.82 -7.03
CA ASN A 47 -24.41 7.23 -5.68
C ASN A 47 -24.47 5.97 -4.78
N ILE A 48 -23.31 5.56 -4.27
CA ILE A 48 -23.20 4.44 -3.32
C ILE A 48 -23.93 4.89 -2.05
N ALA A 49 -25.02 4.21 -1.72
CA ALA A 49 -25.72 4.43 -0.47
C ALA A 49 -24.76 4.11 0.69
N ILE A 50 -24.50 5.10 1.55
CA ILE A 50 -23.64 4.91 2.71
C ILE A 50 -24.48 4.23 3.81
N PRO A 51 -24.11 3.02 4.27
CA PRO A 51 -24.80 2.36 5.36
C PRO A 51 -24.74 3.18 6.65
N VAL A 52 -25.76 3.05 7.51
CA VAL A 52 -25.76 3.66 8.84
C VAL A 52 -24.63 3.06 9.68
N ASP A 53 -23.87 3.89 10.39
CA ASP A 53 -22.90 3.43 11.39
C ASP A 53 -23.62 2.92 12.64
N THR A 54 -23.92 1.63 12.69
CA THR A 54 -24.59 1.02 13.85
C THR A 54 -23.71 0.99 15.08
N CYS A 55 -22.39 0.84 14.92
CA CYS A 55 -21.44 0.84 16.03
C CYS A 55 -21.38 2.21 16.71
N ALA A 56 -21.29 3.29 15.93
CA ALA A 56 -21.37 4.64 16.47
C ALA A 56 -22.75 4.96 17.05
N ALA A 57 -23.84 4.58 16.37
CA ALA A 57 -25.20 4.82 16.86
C ALA A 57 -25.49 4.14 18.21
N GLN A 58 -24.84 3.00 18.48
CA GLN A 58 -24.95 2.26 19.74
C GLN A 58 -23.86 2.65 20.76
N ASN A 59 -23.01 3.63 20.45
CA ASN A 59 -21.84 4.01 21.25
C ASN A 59 -20.92 2.80 21.58
N ASN A 60 -20.79 1.86 20.64
CA ASN A 60 -19.98 0.66 20.73
C ASN A 60 -18.82 0.70 19.72
N LEU A 61 -17.89 1.63 19.92
CA LEU A 61 -16.72 1.84 19.07
C LEU A 61 -15.62 0.81 19.36
N THR A 62 -15.91 -0.47 19.09
CA THR A 62 -14.99 -1.59 19.29
C THR A 62 -14.66 -2.29 17.99
N PHE A 63 -13.52 -2.99 17.95
CA PHE A 63 -13.08 -3.69 16.77
C PHE A 63 -14.04 -4.82 16.40
N THR A 64 -14.54 -5.55 17.40
CA THR A 64 -15.56 -6.60 17.22
C THR A 64 -16.86 -6.06 16.62
N CYS A 65 -17.31 -4.87 17.03
CA CYS A 65 -18.51 -4.26 16.45
C CYS A 65 -18.29 -3.95 14.96
N TYR A 66 -17.23 -3.20 14.64
CA TYR A 66 -16.95 -2.84 13.24
C TYR A 66 -16.64 -4.08 12.40
N ARG A 67 -15.97 -5.11 12.95
CA ARG A 67 -15.74 -6.39 12.28
C ARG A 67 -17.08 -6.99 11.81
N THR A 68 -18.05 -7.08 12.72
CA THR A 68 -19.37 -7.63 12.42
C THR A 68 -20.10 -6.79 11.37
N GLN A 69 -20.13 -5.47 11.56
CA GLN A 69 -20.86 -4.56 10.69
C GLN A 69 -20.28 -4.54 9.27
N LEU A 70 -18.95 -4.39 9.12
CA LEU A 70 -18.28 -4.35 7.82
C LEU A 70 -18.43 -5.69 7.09
N THR A 71 -18.29 -6.82 7.80
CA THR A 71 -18.51 -8.16 7.22
C THR A 71 -19.92 -8.30 6.65
N ASN A 72 -20.95 -7.87 7.39
CA ASN A 72 -22.34 -7.95 6.94
C ASN A 72 -22.59 -7.05 5.72
N ILE A 73 -22.07 -5.82 5.72
CA ILE A 73 -22.19 -4.90 4.57
C ILE A 73 -21.56 -5.53 3.32
N VAL A 74 -20.36 -6.10 3.42
CA VAL A 74 -19.69 -6.74 2.28
C VAL A 74 -20.48 -7.94 1.78
N LYS A 75 -20.97 -8.78 2.69
CA LYS A 75 -21.77 -9.95 2.37
C LYS A 75 -23.07 -9.59 1.64
N GLU A 76 -23.71 -8.49 1.98
CA GLU A 76 -25.00 -8.09 1.40
C GLU A 76 -24.85 -7.22 0.15
N ASN A 77 -23.88 -6.30 0.15
CA ASN A 77 -23.81 -5.21 -0.83
C ASN A 77 -22.45 -5.06 -1.52
N GLY A 78 -21.44 -5.84 -1.14
CA GLY A 78 -20.07 -5.73 -1.66
C GLY A 78 -19.20 -4.71 -0.88
N PRO A 79 -17.91 -4.58 -1.24
CA PRO A 79 -16.96 -3.77 -0.49
C PRO A 79 -17.16 -2.26 -0.60
N GLN A 80 -17.75 -1.76 -1.68
CA GLN A 80 -17.85 -0.32 -1.94
C GLN A 80 -18.67 0.43 -0.87
N PRO A 81 -19.86 -0.04 -0.43
CA PRO A 81 -20.58 0.58 0.68
C PRO A 81 -19.82 0.53 2.01
N ALA A 82 -19.04 -0.53 2.28
CA ALA A 82 -18.23 -0.65 3.50
C ALA A 82 -17.11 0.40 3.51
N PHE A 83 -16.44 0.60 2.38
CA PHE A 83 -15.46 1.67 2.22
C PHE A 83 -16.09 3.06 2.30
N ALA A 84 -17.28 3.26 1.74
CA ALA A 84 -17.99 4.52 1.83
C ALA A 84 -18.31 4.89 3.29
N LEU A 85 -18.74 3.90 4.09
CA LEU A 85 -18.90 4.06 5.54
C LEU A 85 -17.57 4.42 6.21
N LEU A 86 -16.49 3.65 6.00
CA LEU A 86 -15.21 3.93 6.63
C LEU A 86 -14.66 5.31 6.26
N LYS A 87 -14.71 5.71 4.99
CA LYS A 87 -14.26 7.04 4.53
C LYS A 87 -15.09 8.18 5.12
N GLN A 88 -16.38 7.97 5.35
CA GLN A 88 -17.23 8.93 6.05
C GLN A 88 -16.80 9.07 7.51
N GLN A 89 -16.69 7.96 8.23
CA GLN A 89 -16.34 7.95 9.65
C GLN A 89 -14.89 8.38 9.91
N TYR A 90 -13.99 8.12 8.97
CA TYR A 90 -12.59 8.55 9.04
C TYR A 90 -12.47 10.06 9.20
N LYS A 91 -13.43 10.87 8.78
CA LYS A 91 -13.37 12.33 8.92
C LYS A 91 -13.46 12.77 10.38
N THR A 92 -14.27 12.08 11.18
CA THR A 92 -14.70 12.53 12.52
C THR A 92 -14.34 11.57 13.66
N SER A 93 -14.28 10.26 13.40
CA SER A 93 -14.02 9.24 14.43
C SER A 93 -12.53 9.01 14.65
N ALA A 94 -12.03 9.36 15.84
CA ALA A 94 -10.65 9.09 16.24
C ALA A 94 -10.35 7.58 16.25
N TYR A 95 -11.33 6.76 16.62
CA TYR A 95 -11.23 5.30 16.62
C TYR A 95 -11.04 4.74 15.20
N VAL A 96 -11.87 5.18 14.24
CA VAL A 96 -11.72 4.72 12.85
C VAL A 96 -10.40 5.21 12.25
N LYS A 97 -9.93 6.40 12.63
CA LYS A 97 -8.59 6.88 12.23
C LYS A 97 -7.48 5.96 12.73
N SER A 98 -7.48 5.62 14.02
CA SER A 98 -6.43 4.77 14.61
C SER A 98 -6.51 3.31 14.16
N ARG A 99 -7.68 2.83 13.74
CA ARG A 99 -7.91 1.45 13.28
C ARG A 99 -8.16 1.33 11.77
N CYS A 100 -7.82 2.36 11.00
CA CYS A 100 -8.11 2.44 9.57
C CYS A 100 -7.66 1.17 8.81
N HIS A 101 -6.38 0.80 8.94
CA HIS A 101 -5.79 -0.33 8.24
C HIS A 101 -6.37 -1.69 8.66
N PRO A 102 -6.41 -2.07 9.96
CA PRO A 102 -7.01 -3.36 10.34
C PRO A 102 -8.52 -3.43 10.05
N LEU A 103 -9.24 -2.30 10.05
CA LEU A 103 -10.64 -2.30 9.63
C LEU A 103 -10.81 -2.61 8.13
N THR A 104 -9.87 -2.22 7.27
CA THR A 104 -9.93 -2.58 5.84
C THR A 104 -9.54 -4.03 5.59
N HIS A 105 -8.75 -4.68 6.47
CA HIS A 105 -8.58 -6.14 6.42
C HIS A 105 -9.92 -6.87 6.48
N ILE A 106 -10.83 -6.45 7.36
CA ILE A 106 -12.18 -7.05 7.48
C ILE A 106 -12.94 -6.99 6.16
N ILE A 107 -12.85 -5.86 5.45
CA ILE A 107 -13.51 -5.72 4.15
C ILE A 107 -12.90 -6.71 3.14
N GLY A 108 -11.58 -6.84 3.14
CA GLY A 108 -10.83 -7.80 2.32
C GLY A 108 -11.20 -9.26 2.59
N LEU A 109 -11.21 -9.65 3.86
CA LEU A 109 -11.59 -10.99 4.32
C LEU A 109 -12.99 -11.38 3.81
N ALA A 110 -13.97 -10.48 4.04
CA ALA A 110 -15.34 -10.70 3.63
C ALA A 110 -15.51 -10.69 2.10
N ALA A 111 -14.69 -9.92 1.38
CA ALA A 111 -14.72 -9.89 -0.08
C ALA A 111 -14.14 -11.17 -0.69
N TYR A 112 -13.07 -11.73 -0.13
CA TYR A 112 -12.58 -13.03 -0.58
C TYR A 112 -13.63 -14.12 -0.37
N THR A 113 -14.26 -14.16 0.80
CA THR A 113 -15.37 -15.09 1.09
C THR A 113 -16.52 -14.95 0.07
N ARG A 114 -16.77 -13.73 -0.41
CA ARG A 114 -17.84 -13.44 -1.38
C ARG A 114 -17.50 -13.85 -2.82
N TYR A 115 -16.29 -13.55 -3.28
CA TYR A 115 -15.92 -13.68 -4.69
C TYR A 115 -15.08 -14.93 -4.99
N GLY A 116 -14.46 -15.54 -3.98
CA GLY A 116 -13.81 -16.85 -4.05
C GLY A 116 -12.51 -16.92 -4.85
N SER A 117 -12.00 -15.80 -5.37
CA SER A 117 -10.71 -15.76 -6.06
C SER A 117 -10.00 -14.43 -5.88
N VAL A 118 -8.66 -14.48 -5.79
CA VAL A 118 -7.84 -13.27 -5.66
C VAL A 118 -8.05 -12.33 -6.85
N GLY A 119 -8.04 -12.87 -8.07
CA GLY A 119 -8.18 -12.06 -9.28
C GLY A 119 -9.48 -11.26 -9.33
N ASP A 120 -10.61 -11.87 -8.95
CA ASP A 120 -11.92 -11.21 -8.92
C ASP A 120 -12.05 -10.23 -7.75
N SER A 121 -11.71 -10.67 -6.53
CA SER A 121 -11.72 -9.83 -5.33
C SER A 121 -10.85 -8.57 -5.48
N PHE A 122 -9.71 -8.64 -6.18
CA PHE A 122 -8.87 -7.46 -6.43
C PHE A 122 -9.58 -6.38 -7.25
N THR A 123 -10.49 -6.74 -8.16
CA THR A 123 -11.22 -5.77 -9.00
C THR A 123 -12.21 -4.92 -8.22
N HIS A 124 -12.55 -5.33 -6.99
CA HIS A 124 -13.50 -4.65 -6.13
C HIS A 124 -12.84 -3.93 -4.94
N GLY A 125 -11.51 -3.98 -4.84
CA GLY A 125 -10.76 -3.39 -3.75
C GLY A 125 -10.66 -1.87 -3.81
N ASP A 126 -10.34 -1.27 -2.67
CA ASP A 126 -10.00 0.13 -2.54
C ASP A 126 -8.69 0.23 -1.74
N GLN A 127 -7.84 1.15 -2.17
CA GLN A 127 -6.50 1.31 -1.65
C GLN A 127 -6.46 2.12 -0.33
N PHE A 128 -7.60 2.68 0.09
CA PHE A 128 -7.74 3.45 1.33
C PHE A 128 -7.25 2.68 2.57
N CYS A 129 -6.66 3.43 3.52
CA CYS A 129 -5.99 2.88 4.71
C CYS A 129 -4.86 1.89 4.36
N TRP A 130 -3.87 2.31 3.57
CA TRP A 130 -2.68 1.49 3.31
C TRP A 130 -2.99 0.15 2.63
N ALA A 131 -3.95 0.13 1.70
CA ALA A 131 -4.28 -1.06 0.93
C ALA A 131 -4.68 -2.29 1.78
N GLY A 132 -5.09 -2.10 3.05
CA GLY A 132 -5.33 -3.20 3.99
C GLY A 132 -6.41 -4.19 3.54
N TYR A 133 -7.29 -3.81 2.62
CA TYR A 133 -8.20 -4.72 1.94
C TYR A 133 -7.49 -5.88 1.24
N TYR A 134 -6.42 -5.60 0.52
CA TYR A 134 -5.69 -6.64 -0.22
C TYR A 134 -4.92 -7.56 0.73
N HIS A 135 -4.52 -7.07 1.90
CA HIS A 135 -3.88 -7.87 2.94
C HIS A 135 -4.89 -8.82 3.60
N GLY A 136 -6.04 -8.31 4.04
CA GLY A 136 -7.10 -9.14 4.62
C GLY A 136 -7.68 -10.17 3.65
N LEU A 137 -7.71 -9.86 2.35
CA LEU A 137 -8.04 -10.83 1.30
C LEU A 137 -7.06 -12.02 1.33
N MET A 138 -5.76 -11.77 1.46
CA MET A 138 -4.73 -12.82 1.52
C MET A 138 -4.75 -13.59 2.83
N GLU A 139 -5.11 -12.94 3.94
CA GLU A 139 -5.38 -13.62 5.21
C GLU A 139 -6.54 -14.63 5.06
N GLN A 140 -7.65 -14.23 4.41
CA GLN A 140 -8.79 -15.12 4.21
C GLN A 140 -8.44 -16.28 3.27
N LEU A 141 -7.69 -16.00 2.21
CA LEU A 141 -7.18 -17.03 1.30
C LEU A 141 -6.40 -18.09 2.08
N ALA A 142 -5.48 -17.69 2.97
CA ALA A 142 -4.69 -18.61 3.78
C ALA A 142 -5.57 -19.48 4.70
N VAL A 143 -6.60 -18.87 5.30
CA VAL A 143 -7.58 -19.58 6.15
C VAL A 143 -8.38 -20.60 5.35
N GLU A 144 -8.92 -20.21 4.18
CA GLU A 144 -9.79 -21.08 3.38
C GLU A 144 -9.04 -22.19 2.65
N GLU A 145 -7.82 -21.93 2.17
CA GLU A 145 -7.01 -22.96 1.53
C GLU A 145 -6.40 -23.93 2.55
N GLY A 146 -6.16 -23.46 3.78
CA GLY A 146 -5.38 -24.19 4.76
C GLY A 146 -3.90 -24.27 4.40
N THR A 147 -3.08 -24.65 5.39
CA THR A 147 -1.62 -24.56 5.32
C THR A 147 -0.99 -25.19 4.07
N GLU A 148 -1.32 -26.44 3.77
CA GLU A 148 -0.64 -27.17 2.68
C GLU A 148 -0.93 -26.55 1.30
N LYS A 149 -2.21 -26.28 1.02
CA LYS A 149 -2.63 -25.72 -0.27
C LYS A 149 -2.14 -24.29 -0.44
N PHE A 150 -2.23 -23.46 0.61
CA PHE A 150 -1.75 -22.07 0.57
C PHE A 150 -0.23 -21.99 0.33
N LEU A 151 0.57 -22.81 1.04
CA LEU A 151 2.02 -22.83 0.82
C LEU A 151 2.40 -23.34 -0.58
N ALA A 152 1.62 -24.27 -1.13
CA ALA A 152 1.80 -24.73 -2.52
C ALA A 152 1.41 -23.66 -3.55
N SER A 153 0.57 -22.69 -3.19
CA SER A 153 0.05 -21.66 -4.10
C SER A 153 0.88 -20.37 -4.13
N LEU A 154 1.85 -20.17 -3.21
CA LEU A 154 2.61 -18.92 -3.03
C LEU A 154 3.12 -18.27 -4.33
N ASN A 155 3.69 -19.06 -5.26
CA ASN A 155 4.23 -18.53 -6.52
C ASN A 155 3.16 -18.18 -7.56
N ASN A 156 1.94 -18.68 -7.42
CA ASN A 156 0.88 -18.55 -8.42
C ASN A 156 -0.21 -17.55 -8.02
N VAL A 157 -0.44 -17.35 -6.72
CA VAL A 157 -1.55 -16.51 -6.20
C VAL A 157 -1.53 -15.09 -6.77
N CYS A 158 -0.35 -14.47 -6.85
CA CYS A 158 -0.20 -13.10 -7.35
C CYS A 158 0.11 -13.02 -8.85
N GLN A 159 0.24 -14.14 -9.55
CA GLN A 159 0.57 -14.17 -10.98
C GLN A 159 -0.43 -13.38 -11.85
N PRO A 160 -1.77 -13.48 -11.64
CA PRO A 160 -2.72 -12.72 -12.45
C PRO A 160 -2.61 -11.19 -12.28
N ILE A 161 -2.09 -10.72 -11.14
CA ILE A 161 -1.85 -9.31 -10.86
C ILE A 161 -0.52 -8.90 -11.52
N ALA A 162 0.52 -9.71 -11.34
CA ALA A 162 1.82 -9.52 -11.97
C ALA A 162 1.75 -9.47 -13.51
N ASP A 163 0.91 -10.30 -14.13
CA ASP A 163 0.74 -10.32 -15.59
C ASP A 163 0.11 -9.04 -16.13
N LYS A 164 -0.71 -8.35 -15.32
CA LYS A 164 -1.29 -7.04 -15.68
C LYS A 164 -0.30 -5.90 -15.46
N SER A 165 0.42 -5.92 -14.34
CA SER A 165 1.25 -4.78 -13.90
C SER A 165 2.38 -5.23 -12.97
N ARG A 166 3.33 -6.00 -13.50
CA ARG A 166 4.51 -6.47 -12.73
C ARG A 166 5.27 -5.28 -12.09
N TYR A 167 5.58 -5.45 -10.81
CA TYR A 167 6.24 -4.46 -9.95
C TYR A 167 5.46 -3.17 -9.67
N SER A 168 4.17 -3.13 -10.03
CA SER A 168 3.27 -2.06 -9.61
C SER A 168 2.95 -2.13 -8.12
N PHE A 169 2.32 -1.07 -7.61
CA PHE A 169 1.79 -1.03 -6.26
C PHE A 169 0.73 -2.13 -6.02
N ASP A 170 -0.09 -2.49 -7.00
CA ASP A 170 -1.03 -3.62 -6.88
C ASP A 170 -0.29 -4.95 -6.73
N HIS A 171 0.78 -5.17 -7.52
CA HIS A 171 1.62 -6.36 -7.40
C HIS A 171 2.31 -6.42 -6.04
N TYR A 172 2.85 -5.28 -5.57
CA TYR A 172 3.39 -5.14 -4.22
C TYR A 172 2.37 -5.54 -3.15
N ASN A 173 1.17 -4.96 -3.15
CA ASN A 173 0.16 -5.24 -2.11
C ASN A 173 -0.34 -6.68 -2.14
N CYS A 174 -0.38 -7.30 -3.32
CA CYS A 174 -0.68 -8.72 -3.44
C CYS A 174 0.34 -9.57 -2.67
N VAL A 175 1.63 -9.37 -2.95
CA VAL A 175 2.69 -10.19 -2.35
C VAL A 175 3.00 -9.78 -0.91
N HIS A 176 2.84 -8.51 -0.56
CA HIS A 176 2.88 -8.04 0.82
C HIS A 176 1.76 -8.70 1.62
N GLY A 177 0.53 -8.67 1.12
CA GLY A 177 -0.61 -9.38 1.72
C GLY A 177 -0.37 -10.89 1.85
N LEU A 178 0.30 -11.52 0.89
CA LEU A 178 0.71 -12.93 0.99
C LEU A 178 1.54 -13.18 2.26
N GLY A 179 2.42 -12.24 2.64
CA GLY A 179 3.17 -12.29 3.89
C GLY A 179 2.30 -12.28 5.15
N HIS A 180 1.19 -11.54 5.13
CA HIS A 180 0.17 -11.60 6.21
C HIS A 180 -0.49 -12.98 6.26
N GLY A 181 -0.91 -13.54 5.13
CA GLY A 181 -1.48 -14.89 5.05
C GLY A 181 -0.50 -15.98 5.50
N VAL A 182 0.80 -15.83 5.22
CA VAL A 182 1.85 -16.73 5.71
C VAL A 182 1.96 -16.64 7.24
N MET A 183 1.92 -15.44 7.81
CA MET A 183 1.92 -15.26 9.27
C MET A 183 0.69 -15.86 9.94
N GLU A 184 -0.49 -15.75 9.32
CA GLU A 184 -1.71 -16.41 9.78
C GLU A 184 -1.57 -17.94 9.74
N THR A 185 -1.05 -18.48 8.64
CA THR A 185 -0.80 -19.93 8.45
C THR A 185 0.05 -20.52 9.57
N PHE A 186 1.07 -19.78 10.01
CA PHE A 186 1.97 -20.21 11.08
C PHE A 186 1.63 -19.64 12.46
N LYS A 187 0.43 -19.06 12.65
CA LYS A 187 -0.05 -18.56 13.95
C LYS A 187 0.93 -17.58 14.61
N GLY A 188 1.49 -16.68 13.81
CA GLY A 188 2.45 -15.66 14.28
C GLY A 188 3.88 -16.16 14.51
N GLU A 189 4.24 -17.37 14.07
CA GLU A 189 5.63 -17.87 14.15
C GLU A 189 6.54 -17.19 13.11
N LEU A 190 7.03 -15.99 13.44
CA LEU A 190 7.81 -15.12 12.57
C LEU A 190 8.91 -15.83 11.75
N PHE A 191 9.78 -16.61 12.40
CA PHE A 191 10.91 -17.24 11.70
C PHE A 191 10.47 -18.30 10.68
N LYS A 192 9.38 -19.03 10.97
CA LYS A 192 8.80 -19.99 10.01
C LYS A 192 8.17 -19.26 8.85
N SER A 193 7.50 -18.14 9.13
CA SER A 193 6.90 -17.29 8.09
C SER A 193 7.94 -16.72 7.14
N LEU A 194 9.08 -16.24 7.65
CA LEU A 194 10.19 -15.77 6.81
C LEU A 194 10.74 -16.89 5.93
N GLN A 195 10.92 -18.09 6.48
CA GLN A 195 11.35 -19.27 5.71
C GLN A 195 10.34 -19.68 4.64
N ALA A 196 9.04 -19.51 4.89
CA ALA A 196 8.03 -19.79 3.88
C ALA A 196 8.07 -18.80 2.71
N CYS A 197 8.34 -17.51 2.98
CA CYS A 197 8.58 -16.53 1.92
C CYS A 197 9.82 -16.89 1.06
N ASP A 198 10.78 -17.68 1.57
CA ASP A 198 11.96 -18.10 0.79
C ASP A 198 11.64 -19.05 -0.37
N TYR A 199 10.43 -19.63 -0.42
CA TYR A 199 9.96 -20.43 -1.55
C TYR A 199 9.49 -19.59 -2.74
N LEU A 200 9.34 -18.27 -2.59
CA LEU A 200 9.02 -17.37 -3.70
C LEU A 200 10.23 -17.25 -4.62
N ILE A 201 10.03 -17.57 -5.91
CA ILE A 201 11.13 -17.65 -6.89
C ILE A 201 11.71 -16.27 -7.20
N ASP A 202 10.83 -15.28 -7.39
CA ASP A 202 11.20 -13.92 -7.72
C ASP A 202 11.63 -13.12 -6.47
N ASP A 203 12.76 -12.41 -6.57
CA ASP A 203 13.35 -11.68 -5.43
C ASP A 203 12.48 -10.51 -4.96
N TYR A 204 11.78 -9.83 -5.89
CA TYR A 204 10.84 -8.78 -5.53
C TYR A 204 9.66 -9.35 -4.74
N ASN A 205 9.14 -10.50 -5.16
CA ASN A 205 8.07 -11.18 -4.43
C ASN A 205 8.54 -11.61 -3.04
N ARG A 206 9.71 -12.26 -2.97
CA ARG A 206 10.33 -12.72 -1.72
C ARG A 206 10.48 -11.58 -0.71
N THR A 207 11.06 -10.46 -1.14
CA THR A 207 11.26 -9.28 -0.28
C THR A 207 9.95 -8.60 0.11
N SER A 208 8.96 -8.51 -0.80
CA SER A 208 7.64 -7.97 -0.47
C SER A 208 6.90 -8.82 0.57
N CYS A 209 7.01 -10.15 0.46
CA CYS A 209 6.45 -11.11 1.42
C CYS A 209 7.05 -10.92 2.82
N TYR A 210 8.37 -10.75 2.94
CA TYR A 210 9.00 -10.43 4.24
C TYR A 210 8.42 -9.15 4.85
N GLY A 211 8.16 -8.13 4.04
CA GLY A 211 7.54 -6.88 4.49
C GLY A 211 6.20 -7.12 5.19
N GLY A 212 5.32 -7.92 4.58
CA GLY A 212 4.03 -8.29 5.17
C GLY A 212 4.17 -9.14 6.42
N VAL A 213 5.13 -10.07 6.43
CA VAL A 213 5.44 -10.88 7.62
C VAL A 213 5.85 -9.99 8.81
N TYR A 214 6.72 -9.00 8.60
CA TYR A 214 7.15 -8.08 9.65
C TYR A 214 6.05 -7.10 10.05
N MET A 215 5.27 -6.58 9.11
CA MET A 215 4.11 -5.73 9.41
C MET A 215 3.12 -6.49 10.30
N GLN A 216 2.81 -7.74 9.96
CA GLN A 216 1.92 -8.57 10.75
C GLN A 216 2.47 -8.83 12.16
N ASN A 217 3.79 -9.04 12.31
CA ASN A 217 4.41 -9.19 13.63
C ASN A 217 4.23 -7.95 14.53
N ILE A 218 4.35 -6.75 13.97
CA ILE A 218 4.08 -5.48 14.66
C ILE A 218 2.59 -5.34 14.97
N MET A 219 1.72 -5.63 14.00
CA MET A 219 0.27 -5.49 14.14
C MET A 219 -0.31 -6.39 15.23
N ILE A 220 0.17 -7.64 15.35
CA ILE A 220 -0.24 -8.55 16.42
C ILE A 220 0.03 -7.95 17.81
N ALA A 221 1.15 -7.25 18.00
CA ALA A 221 1.46 -6.60 19.27
C ALA A 221 0.68 -5.31 19.52
N GLN A 222 0.39 -4.54 18.47
CA GLN A 222 -0.25 -3.23 18.58
C GLN A 222 -1.78 -3.29 18.58
N ASN A 223 -2.38 -4.39 18.13
CA ASN A 223 -3.83 -4.56 18.00
C ASN A 223 -4.32 -5.81 18.77
N PRO A 224 -4.13 -5.88 20.10
CA PRO A 224 -4.44 -7.08 20.88
C PRO A 224 -5.95 -7.43 20.92
N ASP A 225 -6.83 -6.47 20.65
CA ASP A 225 -8.27 -6.67 20.52
C ASP A 225 -8.68 -7.34 19.18
N GLU A 226 -7.85 -7.22 18.15
CA GLU A 226 -8.02 -7.94 16.89
C GLU A 226 -7.43 -9.35 16.95
N TYR A 227 -6.29 -9.49 17.62
CA TYR A 227 -5.50 -10.73 17.71
C TYR A 227 -5.55 -11.33 19.12
N ALA A 228 -6.70 -11.32 19.80
CA ALA A 228 -6.81 -11.70 21.23
C ALA A 228 -6.21 -13.08 21.58
N ASP A 229 -6.16 -14.01 20.62
CA ASP A 229 -5.62 -15.37 20.81
C ASP A 229 -4.10 -15.48 20.49
N HIS A 230 -3.46 -14.40 20.04
CA HIS A 230 -2.07 -14.37 19.61
C HIS A 230 -1.34 -13.14 20.16
N THR A 231 -0.16 -13.34 20.74
CA THR A 231 0.76 -12.25 21.09
C THR A 231 2.04 -12.40 20.28
N SER A 232 2.62 -11.29 19.84
CA SER A 232 3.93 -11.36 19.18
C SER A 232 4.95 -11.89 20.17
N LYS A 233 5.61 -12.99 19.80
CA LYS A 233 6.70 -13.59 20.58
C LYS A 233 8.05 -12.92 20.28
N TYR A 234 8.07 -12.02 19.30
CA TYR A 234 9.29 -11.59 18.63
C TYR A 234 9.55 -10.09 18.75
N LEU A 235 8.86 -9.41 19.66
CA LEU A 235 9.07 -8.00 19.99
C LEU A 235 9.40 -7.87 21.47
N LYS A 236 10.55 -7.27 21.76
CA LYS A 236 11.11 -7.19 23.11
C LYS A 236 11.15 -5.75 23.59
N SER A 237 10.72 -5.51 24.83
CA SER A 237 10.79 -4.17 25.42
C SER A 237 12.21 -3.78 25.84
N ASP A 238 13.08 -4.74 26.12
CA ASP A 238 14.48 -4.54 26.50
C ASP A 238 15.46 -4.56 25.32
N ASP A 239 15.00 -4.98 24.13
CA ASP A 239 15.71 -4.86 22.86
C ASP A 239 14.75 -4.35 21.76
N PRO A 240 14.60 -3.02 21.62
CA PRO A 240 13.62 -2.43 20.70
C PRO A 240 13.89 -2.71 19.21
N MET A 241 15.10 -3.15 18.85
CA MET A 241 15.48 -3.50 17.47
C MET A 241 15.43 -5.01 17.20
N TYR A 242 15.11 -5.83 18.20
CA TYR A 242 14.80 -7.25 18.00
C TYR A 242 13.45 -7.39 17.26
N PRO A 243 13.38 -8.20 16.19
CA PRO A 243 14.31 -9.28 15.83
C PRO A 243 15.34 -8.91 14.75
N CYS A 244 15.38 -7.67 14.28
CA CYS A 244 16.27 -7.24 13.18
C CYS A 244 17.77 -7.39 13.49
N THR A 245 18.12 -7.41 14.78
CA THR A 245 19.47 -7.68 15.29
C THR A 245 19.85 -9.17 15.24
N ALA A 246 18.87 -10.07 15.16
CA ALA A 246 19.06 -11.52 15.27
C ALA A 246 18.79 -12.30 13.97
N VAL A 247 18.10 -11.69 13.00
CA VAL A 247 17.78 -12.33 11.71
C VAL A 247 18.98 -12.34 10.75
N ASN A 248 18.95 -13.27 9.81
CA ASN A 248 19.91 -13.33 8.71
C ASN A 248 19.84 -12.08 7.81
N GLU A 249 20.95 -11.77 7.15
CA GLU A 249 21.14 -10.56 6.34
C GLU A 249 20.02 -10.31 5.32
N GLN A 250 19.56 -11.38 4.64
CA GLN A 250 18.51 -11.30 3.62
C GLN A 250 17.17 -10.76 4.14
N TYR A 251 16.89 -10.89 5.45
CA TYR A 251 15.64 -10.42 6.05
C TYR A 251 15.75 -9.03 6.68
N LYS A 252 16.97 -8.53 6.91
CA LYS A 252 17.20 -7.31 7.71
C LYS A 252 16.62 -6.06 7.08
N GLN A 253 16.75 -5.90 5.77
CA GLN A 253 16.26 -4.72 5.07
C GLN A 253 14.76 -4.50 5.34
N GLN A 254 13.93 -5.53 5.17
CA GLN A 254 12.48 -5.42 5.40
C GLN A 254 12.13 -5.34 6.88
N CYS A 255 12.92 -5.98 7.74
CA CYS A 255 12.77 -5.86 9.19
C CYS A 255 12.96 -4.40 9.64
N TYR A 256 14.11 -3.79 9.31
CA TYR A 256 14.42 -2.41 9.69
C TYR A 256 13.51 -1.37 9.03
N LEU A 257 12.80 -1.71 7.94
CA LEU A 257 11.81 -0.84 7.30
C LEU A 257 10.47 -0.74 8.08
N MET A 258 10.26 -1.65 9.06
CA MET A 258 9.06 -1.71 9.89
C MET A 258 9.34 -1.58 11.39
N GLN A 259 10.52 -1.99 11.86
CA GLN A 259 10.83 -2.16 13.28
C GLN A 259 10.71 -0.89 14.13
N THR A 260 10.86 0.30 13.53
CA THR A 260 10.76 1.55 14.29
C THR A 260 9.38 1.76 14.91
N SER A 261 8.32 1.13 14.41
CA SER A 261 6.98 1.21 15.03
C SER A 261 6.97 0.60 16.44
N HIS A 262 7.65 -0.54 16.62
CA HIS A 262 7.83 -1.14 17.94
C HIS A 262 8.79 -0.31 18.80
N ALA A 263 9.91 0.14 18.22
CA ALA A 263 10.88 0.95 18.95
C ALA A 263 10.26 2.25 19.48
N LEU A 264 9.41 2.92 18.70
CA LEU A 264 8.65 4.09 19.14
C LEU A 264 7.71 3.73 20.29
N GLN A 265 6.95 2.62 20.19
CA GLN A 265 6.06 2.21 21.27
C GLN A 265 6.81 1.98 22.59
N VAL A 266 7.97 1.31 22.55
CA VAL A 266 8.82 1.07 23.72
C VAL A 266 9.38 2.37 24.30
N GLU A 267 9.80 3.29 23.44
CA GLU A 267 10.42 4.55 23.86
C GLU A 267 9.43 5.67 24.19
N GLY A 268 8.12 5.37 24.22
CA GLY A 268 7.07 6.35 24.54
C GLY A 268 6.84 7.36 23.41
N TYR A 269 7.01 6.93 22.16
CA TYR A 269 6.92 7.70 20.92
C TYR A 269 7.95 8.84 20.82
N ASP A 270 9.09 8.70 21.50
CA ASP A 270 10.21 9.64 21.41
C ASP A 270 11.07 9.37 20.16
N PHE A 271 10.82 10.16 19.11
CA PHE A 271 11.57 10.09 17.85
C PHE A 271 13.07 10.32 18.04
N THR A 272 13.50 11.17 18.98
CA THR A 272 14.93 11.46 19.20
C THR A 272 15.65 10.21 19.69
N LYS A 273 15.03 9.47 20.60
CA LYS A 273 15.58 8.19 21.08
C LYS A 273 15.62 7.14 19.98
N VAL A 274 14.58 7.03 19.15
CA VAL A 274 14.56 6.04 18.06
C VAL A 274 15.56 6.39 16.95
N PHE A 275 15.80 7.67 16.65
CA PHE A 275 16.96 8.09 15.84
C PHE A 275 18.28 7.61 16.48
N GLY A 276 18.40 7.71 17.81
CA GLY A 276 19.53 7.16 18.58
C GLY A 276 19.70 5.65 18.37
N LEU A 277 18.61 4.88 18.40
CA LEU A 277 18.65 3.43 18.12
C LEU A 277 19.07 3.15 16.67
N CYS A 278 18.53 3.88 15.69
CA CYS A 278 18.94 3.72 14.29
C CYS A 278 20.44 4.04 14.08
N ASN A 279 21.02 4.99 14.82
CA ASN A 279 22.47 5.28 14.74
C ASN A 279 23.34 4.06 15.11
N LEU A 280 22.87 3.22 16.03
CA LEU A 280 23.55 1.99 16.47
C LEU A 280 23.43 0.86 15.44
N THR A 281 22.48 0.95 14.51
CA THR A 281 22.36 0.01 13.40
C THR A 281 23.53 0.17 12.43
N ALA A 282 24.10 -0.95 11.98
CA ALA A 282 25.17 -0.97 10.99
C ALA A 282 24.66 -0.62 9.58
N GLU A 283 25.53 -0.04 8.75
CA GLU A 283 25.25 0.11 7.32
C GLU A 283 25.14 -1.27 6.63
N PRO A 284 24.28 -1.41 5.59
CA PRO A 284 23.44 -0.37 5.00
C PRO A 284 22.11 -0.12 5.74
N HIS A 285 21.76 -0.94 6.74
CA HIS A 285 20.44 -0.96 7.39
C HIS A 285 20.10 0.28 8.20
N ARG A 286 21.11 1.07 8.59
CA ARG A 286 20.90 2.37 9.24
C ARG A 286 20.02 3.28 8.41
N THR A 287 20.29 3.40 7.11
CA THR A 287 19.51 4.25 6.20
C THR A 287 18.05 3.79 6.12
N THR A 288 17.84 2.48 6.09
CA THR A 288 16.51 1.85 6.10
C THR A 288 15.77 2.10 7.40
N CYS A 289 16.45 2.03 8.55
CA CYS A 289 15.89 2.39 9.85
C CYS A 289 15.38 3.84 9.88
N TYR A 290 16.13 4.78 9.30
CA TYR A 290 15.66 6.16 9.17
C TYR A 290 14.45 6.29 8.24
N GLN A 291 14.39 5.54 7.14
CA GLN A 291 13.21 5.51 6.27
C GLN A 291 11.99 4.94 7.01
N SER A 292 12.16 3.89 7.82
CA SER A 292 11.11 3.36 8.69
C SER A 292 10.59 4.42 9.65
N LEU A 293 11.49 5.18 10.28
CA LEU A 293 11.09 6.26 11.18
C LEU A 293 10.34 7.38 10.45
N GLY A 294 10.67 7.63 9.19
CA GLY A 294 9.93 8.51 8.30
C GLY A 294 8.50 8.05 8.02
N ARG A 295 8.34 6.75 7.74
CA ARG A 295 7.03 6.10 7.59
C ARG A 295 6.19 6.32 8.86
N ASP A 296 6.77 6.07 10.03
CA ASP A 296 6.09 6.29 11.31
C ASP A 296 5.77 7.77 11.59
N ALA A 297 6.65 8.71 11.20
CA ALA A 297 6.38 10.16 11.32
C ALA A 297 5.15 10.58 10.53
N SER A 298 5.00 10.08 9.31
CA SER A 298 3.80 10.30 8.51
C SER A 298 2.58 9.60 9.14
N GLY A 299 2.68 8.32 9.49
CA GLY A 299 1.58 7.55 10.06
C GLY A 299 1.02 8.14 11.37
N GLN A 300 1.89 8.48 12.33
CA GLN A 300 1.50 9.07 13.62
C GLN A 300 0.87 10.47 13.47
N SER A 301 1.29 11.20 12.44
CA SER A 301 0.74 12.53 12.18
C SER A 301 -0.46 12.52 11.23
N ILE A 302 -0.91 11.34 10.77
CA ILE A 302 -1.96 11.20 9.76
C ILE A 302 -1.60 12.03 8.51
N SER A 303 -0.34 11.91 8.10
CA SER A 303 0.26 12.63 6.99
C SER A 303 0.08 14.16 7.08
N ASP A 304 0.19 14.71 8.30
CA ASP A 304 0.26 16.15 8.50
C ASP A 304 1.67 16.65 8.16
N VAL A 305 1.77 17.57 7.21
CA VAL A 305 3.05 18.06 6.66
C VAL A 305 3.94 18.66 7.74
N ALA A 306 3.40 19.53 8.60
CA ALA A 306 4.19 20.26 9.58
C ALA A 306 4.72 19.33 10.68
N ARG A 307 3.88 18.42 11.18
CA ARG A 307 4.25 17.43 12.20
C ARG A 307 5.21 16.38 11.66
N THR A 308 4.99 15.90 10.44
CA THR A 308 5.91 14.97 9.75
C THR A 308 7.28 15.59 9.61
N LYS A 309 7.36 16.80 9.04
CA LYS A 309 8.62 17.54 8.88
C LYS A 309 9.31 17.73 10.24
N SER A 310 8.58 18.20 11.24
CA SER A 310 9.14 18.46 12.58
C SER A 310 9.77 17.20 13.19
N SER A 311 9.11 16.05 13.03
CA SER A 311 9.61 14.76 13.52
C SER A 311 10.90 14.35 12.79
N CYS A 312 10.93 14.47 11.46
CA CYS A 312 12.13 14.12 10.69
C CYS A 312 13.33 15.07 10.93
N MET A 313 13.08 16.33 11.29
CA MET A 313 14.15 17.28 11.62
C MET A 313 14.82 17.02 12.97
N LEU A 314 14.32 16.07 13.77
CA LEU A 314 15.01 15.58 14.98
C LEU A 314 16.25 14.72 14.66
N GLY A 315 16.42 14.29 13.40
CA GLY A 315 17.63 13.62 12.94
C GLY A 315 18.86 14.53 13.09
N ARG A 316 19.95 13.98 13.67
CA ARG A 316 21.16 14.75 14.01
C ARG A 316 21.99 15.20 12.81
N ASP A 317 21.93 14.44 11.73
CA ASP A 317 22.70 14.68 10.52
C ASP A 317 21.83 14.63 9.26
N PHE A 318 22.42 15.01 8.14
CA PHE A 318 21.73 15.04 6.86
C PHE A 318 21.25 13.65 6.42
N ALA A 319 21.99 12.58 6.73
CA ALA A 319 21.60 11.22 6.35
C ALA A 319 20.33 10.78 7.07
N ALA A 320 20.22 11.05 8.37
CA ALA A 320 19.02 10.79 9.17
C ALA A 320 17.81 11.61 8.68
N GLN A 321 18.00 12.92 8.48
CA GLN A 321 16.95 13.82 8.03
C GLN A 321 16.45 13.46 6.63
N SER A 322 17.36 13.26 5.67
CA SER A 322 17.00 12.94 4.28
C SER A 322 16.31 11.58 4.17
N ASN A 323 16.80 10.54 4.85
CA ASN A 323 16.16 9.22 4.82
C ASN A 323 14.81 9.20 5.55
N CYS A 324 14.65 9.92 6.65
CA CYS A 324 13.34 10.10 7.27
C CYS A 324 12.36 10.76 6.30
N ILE A 325 12.77 11.82 5.60
CA ILE A 325 11.93 12.46 4.58
C ILE A 325 11.62 11.51 3.41
N ILE A 326 12.57 10.69 2.95
CA ILE A 326 12.34 9.68 1.91
C ILE A 326 11.25 8.70 2.36
N GLY A 327 11.34 8.18 3.59
CA GLY A 327 10.35 7.29 4.16
C GLY A 327 8.97 7.93 4.26
N ALA A 328 8.91 9.14 4.81
CA ALA A 328 7.67 9.91 4.92
C ALA A 328 7.04 10.23 3.56
N ALA A 329 7.84 10.61 2.56
CA ALA A 329 7.35 10.93 1.23
C ALA A 329 6.73 9.70 0.53
N LYS A 330 7.36 8.53 0.64
CA LYS A 330 6.79 7.26 0.16
C LYS A 330 5.48 6.97 0.90
N ASP A 331 5.47 7.18 2.22
CA ASP A 331 4.29 6.96 3.05
C ASP A 331 3.10 7.85 2.65
N PHE A 332 3.32 9.13 2.41
CA PHE A 332 2.27 10.03 1.89
C PHE A 332 1.68 9.54 0.56
N VAL A 333 2.53 9.08 -0.36
CA VAL A 333 2.09 8.56 -1.67
C VAL A 333 1.24 7.29 -1.49
N SER A 334 1.74 6.32 -0.72
CA SER A 334 1.02 5.07 -0.42
C SER A 334 -0.26 5.30 0.37
N TYR A 335 -0.33 6.32 1.22
CA TYR A 335 -1.50 6.58 2.02
C TYR A 335 -2.64 7.20 1.21
N PHE A 336 -2.31 8.17 0.33
CA PHE A 336 -3.30 8.91 -0.45
C PHE A 336 -3.52 8.38 -1.88
N HIS A 337 -2.70 7.45 -2.35
CA HIS A 337 -2.72 6.94 -3.73
C HIS A 337 -2.59 8.03 -4.78
N ASN A 338 -1.83 9.07 -4.44
CA ASN A 338 -1.48 10.18 -5.31
C ASN A 338 -0.24 10.89 -4.74
N ASP A 339 0.30 11.85 -5.48
CA ASP A 339 1.52 12.57 -5.12
C ASP A 339 1.28 13.97 -4.54
N LYS A 340 0.03 14.43 -4.39
CA LYS A 340 -0.28 15.82 -4.04
C LYS A 340 0.26 16.20 -2.65
N GLN A 341 -0.16 15.49 -1.62
CA GLN A 341 0.25 15.78 -0.24
C GLN A 341 1.75 15.52 -0.06
N ALA A 342 2.31 14.53 -0.76
CA ALA A 342 3.74 14.28 -0.73
C ALA A 342 4.53 15.45 -1.35
N ARG A 343 4.03 16.06 -2.43
CA ARG A 343 4.61 17.29 -3.01
C ARG A 343 4.47 18.50 -2.08
N GLU A 344 3.37 18.60 -1.32
CA GLU A 344 3.20 19.62 -0.28
C GLU A 344 4.27 19.45 0.82
N LEU A 345 4.52 18.22 1.28
CA LEU A 345 5.64 17.91 2.18
C LEU A 345 6.96 18.35 1.58
N CYS A 346 7.28 17.97 0.34
CA CYS A 346 8.55 18.32 -0.31
C CYS A 346 8.75 19.84 -0.45
N SER A 347 7.69 20.58 -0.75
CA SER A 347 7.73 22.05 -0.88
C SER A 347 7.95 22.77 0.45
N SER A 348 7.67 22.10 1.57
CA SER A 348 7.91 22.64 2.91
C SER A 348 9.38 22.55 3.37
N LEU A 349 10.24 21.82 2.64
CA LEU A 349 11.62 21.53 3.01
C LEU A 349 12.60 22.55 2.42
N ALA A 350 13.79 22.66 3.01
CA ALA A 350 14.86 23.52 2.52
C ALA A 350 15.75 22.80 1.50
N ASP A 351 16.22 23.56 0.50
CA ASP A 351 17.35 23.22 -0.38
C ASP A 351 17.34 21.77 -0.89
N THR A 352 18.41 21.02 -0.56
CA THR A 352 18.67 19.66 -1.03
C THR A 352 17.62 18.65 -0.54
N LEU A 353 17.03 18.84 0.64
CA LEU A 353 15.98 17.94 1.15
C LEU A 353 14.72 18.01 0.28
N SER A 354 14.37 19.21 -0.19
CA SER A 354 13.23 19.39 -1.12
C SER A 354 13.44 18.65 -2.43
N ALA A 355 14.65 18.74 -3.00
CA ALA A 355 15.01 18.05 -4.24
C ALA A 355 14.98 16.51 -4.09
N ILE A 356 15.56 15.97 -3.01
CA ILE A 356 15.55 14.52 -2.71
C ILE A 356 14.11 14.03 -2.53
N CYS A 357 13.30 14.76 -1.77
CA CYS A 357 11.89 14.44 -1.57
C CYS A 357 11.14 14.41 -2.91
N ALA A 358 11.24 15.46 -3.72
CA ALA A 358 10.54 15.57 -4.99
C ALA A 358 10.95 14.49 -6.01
N SER A 359 12.25 14.13 -6.04
CA SER A 359 12.76 13.02 -6.84
C SER A 359 12.20 11.68 -6.35
N THR A 360 12.17 11.47 -5.03
CA THR A 360 11.60 10.25 -4.42
C THR A 360 10.13 10.11 -4.76
N VAL A 361 9.33 11.17 -4.59
CA VAL A 361 7.89 11.16 -4.90
C VAL A 361 7.65 10.83 -6.36
N THR A 362 8.39 11.47 -7.28
CA THR A 362 8.25 11.23 -8.71
C THR A 362 8.59 9.77 -9.08
N ALA A 363 9.70 9.24 -8.55
CA ALA A 363 10.13 7.87 -8.83
C ALA A 363 9.19 6.83 -8.23
N TYR A 364 8.73 7.05 -6.99
CA TYR A 364 7.88 6.10 -6.28
C TYR A 364 6.45 6.09 -6.83
N TYR A 365 5.87 7.25 -7.12
CA TYR A 365 4.52 7.36 -7.68
C TYR A 365 4.41 6.73 -9.08
N ALA A 366 5.50 6.63 -9.84
CA ALA A 366 5.51 5.94 -11.12
C ALA A 366 5.24 4.41 -11.03
N THR A 367 5.17 3.85 -9.81
CA THR A 367 4.81 2.44 -9.58
C THR A 367 3.32 2.21 -9.34
N PHE A 368 2.52 3.28 -9.21
CA PHE A 368 1.07 3.25 -9.09
C PHE A 368 0.45 3.33 -10.49
#